data_AF-A0A437JBD8-F1
#
_entry.id   AF-A0A437JBD8-F1
#
_cell.length_a   1.000
_cell.length_b   1.000
_cell.length_c   1.000
_cell.angle_alpha   90.00
_cell.angle_beta   90.00
_cell.angle_gamma   90.00
#
_symmetry.space_group_name_H-M   'P 1'
#
loop_
_entity.id
_entity.type
_entity.pdbx_description
1 polymer ?
#
loop_
_entity_poly.entity_id
_entity_poly.type
_entity_poly.pdbx_seq_one_letter_code
_entity_poly.pdbx_strand_id
1 'polypeptide(L)'
;MQFSWYLAALLMCIVIGVSSLLSTWIRVKHGYPIENDDGETVYRTDPDADRKIALLTGENEKLHGRIGRLEERIAVLERIATDPAARTAREIEELR
;
A
#
# COMPACT_ATOMS: atom_id res chain seq x y z
N MET A 1 -22.01 -14.23 53.38
CA MET A 1 -22.28 -13.22 52.32
C MET A 1 -21.03 -12.44 51.90
N GLN A 2 -20.08 -12.13 52.79
CA GLN A 2 -18.85 -11.42 52.39
C GLN A 2 -17.95 -12.18 51.39
N PHE A 3 -17.82 -13.50 51.49
CA PHE A 3 -16.98 -14.28 50.56
C PHE A 3 -17.39 -14.17 49.08
N SER A 4 -18.68 -13.92 48.81
CA SER A 4 -19.21 -13.79 47.45
C SER A 4 -18.72 -12.52 46.74
N TRP A 5 -18.60 -11.40 47.47
CA TRP A 5 -18.14 -10.15 46.86
C TRP A 5 -16.65 -10.19 46.51
N TYR A 6 -15.83 -10.88 47.31
CA TYR A 6 -14.41 -11.06 47.02
C TYR A 6 -14.21 -11.86 45.72
N LEU A 7 -14.99 -12.92 45.53
CA LEU A 7 -14.96 -13.72 44.31
C LEU A 7 -15.42 -12.91 43.09
N ALA A 8 -16.49 -12.11 43.23
CA ALA A 8 -16.96 -11.22 42.18
C ALA A 8 -15.92 -10.14 41.81
N ALA A 9 -15.27 -9.54 42.81
CA ALA A 9 -14.21 -8.56 42.61
C ALA A 9 -12.98 -9.17 41.91
N LEU A 10 -12.59 -10.38 42.29
CA LEU A 10 -11.48 -11.10 41.66
C LEU A 10 -11.78 -11.39 40.18
N LEU A 11 -12.99 -11.88 39.87
CA LEU A 11 -13.43 -12.12 38.50
C LEU A 11 -13.41 -10.83 37.66
N MET A 12 -13.85 -9.72 38.24
CA MET A 12 -13.87 -8.42 37.57
C MET A 12 -12.46 -7.93 37.21
N CYS A 13 -11.50 -8.03 38.13
CA CYS A 13 -10.11 -7.66 37.87
C CYS A 13 -9.51 -8.49 36.73
N ILE A 14 -9.81 -9.80 36.68
CA ILE A 14 -9.33 -10.69 35.61
C ILE A 14 -9.90 -10.26 34.26
N VAL A 15 -11.21 -9.98 34.17
CA VAL A 15 -11.85 -9.57 32.91
C VAL A 15 -11.26 -8.25 32.40
N ILE A 16 -11.04 -7.28 33.28
CA ILE A 16 -10.45 -5.97 32.90
C ILE A 16 -9.01 -6.16 32.40
N GLY A 17 -8.20 -6.95 33.10
CA GLY A 17 -6.81 -7.23 32.71
C GLY A 17 -6.69 -7.98 31.39
N VAL A 18 -7.56 -8.98 31.15
CA VAL A 18 -7.59 -9.70 29.87
C VAL A 18 -8.07 -8.79 28.74
N SER A 19 -9.06 -7.94 28.99
CA SER A 19 -9.58 -7.00 27.98
C SER A 19 -8.53 -5.97 27.55
N SER A 20 -7.74 -5.44 28.49
CA SER A 20 -6.67 -4.50 28.17
C SER A 20 -5.57 -5.17 27.32
N LEU A 21 -5.12 -6.36 27.72
CA LEU A 21 -4.13 -7.16 26.98
C LEU A 21 -4.59 -7.49 25.56
N LEU A 22 -5.85 -7.94 25.40
CA LEU A 22 -6.42 -8.22 24.08
C LEU A 22 -6.50 -6.95 23.22
N SER A 23 -6.90 -5.81 23.80
CA SER A 23 -6.99 -4.54 23.06
C SER A 23 -5.62 -4.06 22.58
N THR A 24 -4.57 -4.23 23.39
CA THR A 24 -3.19 -3.88 23.02
C THR A 24 -2.66 -4.85 21.97
N TRP A 25 -2.94 -6.15 22.11
CA TRP A 25 -2.53 -7.15 21.12
C TRP A 25 -3.15 -6.90 19.73
N ILE A 26 -4.45 -6.57 19.70
CA ILE A 26 -5.15 -6.22 18.46
C ILE A 26 -4.56 -4.95 17.84
N ARG A 27 -4.32 -3.90 18.65
CA ARG A 27 -3.73 -2.64 18.18
C ARG A 27 -2.32 -2.83 17.60
N VAL A 28 -1.47 -3.61 18.29
CA VAL A 28 -0.12 -3.94 17.83
C VAL A 28 -0.14 -4.75 16.53
N LYS A 29 -1.06 -5.71 16.39
CA LYS A 29 -1.18 -6.53 15.18
C LYS A 29 -1.66 -5.72 13.97
N HIS A 30 -2.53 -4.72 14.19
CA HIS A 30 -3.08 -3.87 13.13
C HIS A 30 -2.26 -2.60 12.87
N GLY A 31 -1.13 -2.42 13.57
CA GLY A 31 -0.23 -1.29 13.33
C GLY A 31 -0.78 0.06 13.80
N TYR A 32 -1.72 0.07 14.73
CA TYR A 32 -2.12 1.32 15.39
C TYR A 32 -0.96 1.84 16.25
N PRO A 33 -0.74 3.17 16.31
CA PRO A 33 0.24 3.75 17.20
C PRO A 33 -0.07 3.31 18.64
N ILE A 34 0.96 2.81 19.33
CA ILE A 34 0.86 2.52 20.76
C ILE A 34 1.22 3.79 21.51
N GLU A 35 0.34 4.22 22.41
CA GLU A 35 0.66 5.30 23.35
C GLU A 35 1.62 4.73 24.41
N ASN A 36 2.74 5.40 24.63
CA ASN A 36 3.60 5.16 25.78
C ASN A 36 2.93 5.68 27.06
N ASP A 37 3.48 5.32 28.22
CA ASP A 37 2.97 5.74 29.54
C ASP A 37 2.91 7.28 29.73
N ASP A 38 3.63 8.05 28.90
CA ASP A 38 3.64 9.51 28.86
C ASP A 38 2.66 10.13 27.83
N GLY A 39 1.82 9.33 27.16
CA GLY A 39 0.84 9.79 26.17
C GLY A 39 1.40 10.08 24.78
N GLU A 40 2.67 9.76 24.53
CA GLU A 40 3.30 9.90 23.21
C GLU A 40 3.01 8.68 22.32
N THR A 41 2.58 8.93 21.09
CA THR A 41 2.30 7.89 20.08
C THR A 41 3.61 7.39 19.47
N VAL A 42 4.05 6.19 19.87
CA VAL A 42 5.19 5.54 19.22
C VAL A 42 4.70 4.80 17.98
N TYR A 43 5.06 5.33 16.82
CA TYR A 43 4.92 4.60 15.56
C TYR A 43 5.93 3.46 15.54
N ARG A 44 5.46 2.26 15.19
CA ARG A 44 6.35 1.12 14.92
C ARG A 44 7.19 1.45 13.68
N THR A 45 8.38 1.99 13.90
CA THR A 45 9.36 2.22 12.83
C THR A 45 9.82 0.84 12.35
N ASP A 46 9.44 0.47 11.14
CA ASP A 46 10.02 -0.67 10.45
C ASP A 46 11.46 -0.25 10.06
N PRO A 47 12.52 -0.90 10.61
CA PRO A 47 13.90 -0.52 10.34
C PRO A 47 14.27 -0.67 8.86
N ASP A 48 13.51 -1.46 8.10
CA ASP A 48 13.68 -1.62 6.65
C ASP A 48 12.72 -0.74 5.83
N ALA A 49 11.91 0.13 6.46
CA ALA A 49 10.97 1.00 5.75
C ALA A 49 11.66 1.88 4.72
N ASP A 50 12.74 2.55 5.11
CA ASP A 50 13.50 3.44 4.22
C ASP A 50 14.11 2.67 3.04
N ARG A 51 14.60 1.45 3.29
CA ARG A 51 15.11 0.55 2.26
C ARG A 51 14.01 0.14 1.29
N LYS A 52 12.83 -0.24 1.80
CA LYS A 52 11.66 -0.60 0.98
C LYS A 52 11.21 0.59 0.14
N ILE A 53 11.15 1.78 0.72
CA ILE A 53 10.80 3.02 0.01
C ILE A 53 11.81 3.27 -1.12
N ALA A 54 13.11 3.18 -0.85
CA ALA A 54 14.15 3.36 -1.87
C ALA A 54 14.02 2.35 -3.03
N LEU A 55 13.78 1.08 -2.72
CA LEU A 55 13.57 0.03 -3.73
C LEU A 55 12.31 0.30 -4.57
N LEU A 56 11.19 0.63 -3.92
CA LEU A 56 9.94 0.95 -4.59
C LEU A 56 10.06 2.19 -5.48
N THR A 57 10.76 3.24 -5.02
CA THR A 57 11.03 4.43 -5.83
C THR A 57 11.81 4.08 -7.09
N GLY A 58 12.87 3.26 -6.97
CA GLY A 58 13.66 2.81 -8.14
C GLY A 58 12.84 1.95 -9.12
N GLU A 59 11.95 1.09 -8.62
CA GLU A 59 11.02 0.35 -9.47
C GLU A 59 10.01 1.26 -10.18
N ASN A 60 9.52 2.29 -9.49
CA ASN A 60 8.56 3.22 -10.05
C ASN A 60 9.17 4.07 -11.17
N GLU A 61 10.40 4.55 -11.00
CA GLU A 61 11.17 5.23 -12.04
C GLU A 61 11.36 4.33 -13.28
N LYS A 62 11.71 3.07 -13.07
CA LYS A 62 11.87 2.08 -14.15
C LYS A 62 10.56 1.82 -14.89
N LEU A 63 9.43 1.75 -14.17
CA LEU A 63 8.09 1.59 -14.75
C LEU A 63 7.69 2.82 -15.56
N HIS A 64 7.86 4.03 -15.00
CA HIS A 64 7.60 5.28 -15.71
C HIS A 64 8.43 5.39 -17.00
N GLY A 65 9.72 5.03 -16.96
CA GLY A 65 10.54 5.01 -18.17
C GLY A 65 10.09 3.97 -19.21
N ARG A 66 9.52 2.83 -18.79
CA ARG A 66 8.91 1.86 -19.71
C ARG A 66 7.63 2.40 -20.34
N ILE A 67 6.78 3.05 -19.55
CA ILE A 67 5.54 3.67 -20.01
C ILE A 67 5.86 4.76 -21.05
N GLY A 68 6.80 5.67 -20.78
CA GLY A 68 7.16 6.73 -21.73
C GLY A 68 7.65 6.18 -23.08
N ARG A 69 8.43 5.09 -23.09
CA ARG A 69 8.84 4.41 -24.35
C ARG A 69 7.67 3.77 -25.09
N LEU A 70 6.66 3.28 -24.37
CA LEU A 70 5.45 2.74 -24.98
C LEU A 70 4.60 3.87 -25.58
N GLU A 71 4.46 4.98 -24.87
CA GLU A 71 3.75 6.18 -25.35
C GLU A 71 4.37 6.73 -26.63
N GLU A 72 5.69 6.86 -26.71
CA GLU A 72 6.38 7.29 -27.94
C GLU A 72 6.07 6.37 -29.13
N ARG A 73 6.09 5.05 -28.90
CA ARG A 73 5.76 4.07 -29.94
C ARG A 73 4.29 4.14 -30.34
N ILE A 74 3.39 4.34 -29.38
CA ILE A 74 1.96 4.49 -29.66
C ILE A 74 1.71 5.75 -30.48
N ALA A 75 2.36 6.87 -30.16
CA ALA A 75 2.26 8.11 -30.94
C ALA A 75 2.73 7.93 -32.39
N VAL A 76 3.82 7.17 -32.60
CA VAL A 76 4.28 6.80 -33.94
C VAL A 76 3.24 5.93 -34.66
N LEU A 77 2.66 4.94 -33.98
CA LEU A 77 1.63 4.06 -34.55
C LEU A 77 0.35 4.83 -34.90
N GLU A 78 -0.10 5.74 -34.04
CA GLU A 78 -1.24 6.63 -34.29
C GLU A 78 -0.99 7.48 -35.53
N ARG A 79 0.20 8.09 -35.65
CA ARG A 79 0.59 8.84 -36.84
C ARG A 79 0.52 7.97 -38.09
N ILE A 80 1.07 6.75 -38.09
CA ILE A 80 1.03 5.84 -39.25
C ILE A 80 -0.41 5.46 -39.61
N ALA A 81 -1.25 5.19 -38.62
CA ALA A 81 -2.64 4.79 -38.84
C ALA A 81 -3.48 5.93 -39.42
N THR A 82 -3.17 7.19 -39.07
CA THR A 82 -3.91 8.36 -39.50
C THR A 82 -3.30 9.07 -40.73
N ASP A 83 -2.07 8.74 -41.13
CA ASP A 83 -1.40 9.39 -42.26
C ASP A 83 -2.08 9.06 -43.61
N PRO A 84 -2.66 10.05 -44.32
CA PRO A 84 -3.29 9.82 -45.62
C PRO A 84 -2.31 9.29 -46.68
N ALA A 85 -1.01 9.56 -46.57
CA ALA A 85 0.00 9.05 -47.50
C ALA A 85 0.13 7.52 -47.42
N ALA A 86 -0.02 6.92 -46.24
CA ALA A 86 0.01 5.47 -46.07
C ALA A 86 -1.19 4.78 -46.75
N ARG A 87 -2.35 5.44 -46.76
CA ARG A 87 -3.54 4.99 -47.48
C ARG A 87 -3.34 5.08 -48.99
N THR A 88 -2.88 6.22 -49.51
CA THR A 88 -2.61 6.40 -50.94
C THR A 88 -1.53 5.43 -51.45
N ALA A 89 -0.49 5.16 -50.65
CA ALA A 89 0.52 4.17 -51.01
C ALA A 89 -0.05 2.75 -51.15
N ARG A 90 -1.00 2.35 -50.29
CA ARG A 90 -1.72 1.07 -50.43
C ARG A 90 -2.62 1.05 -51.67
N GLU A 91 -3.36 2.12 -51.91
CA GLU A 91 -4.23 2.24 -53.10
C GLU A 91 -3.41 2.17 -54.41
N ILE A 92 -2.18 2.71 -54.44
CA ILE A 92 -1.28 2.59 -55.60
C ILE A 92 -0.80 1.14 -55.80
N GLU A 93 -0.45 0.43 -54.73
CA GLU A 93 0.02 -0.96 -54.82
C GLU A 93 -1.10 -1.92 -55.28
N GLU A 94 -2.35 -1.66 -54.91
CA GLU A 94 -3.52 -2.43 -55.38
C GLU A 94 -3.82 -2.24 -56.88
N LEU A 95 -3.36 -1.14 -57.48
CA LEU A 95 -3.58 -0.83 -58.89
C LEU A 95 -2.44 -1.29 -59.80
N ARG A 96 -1.38 -1.90 -59.24
CA ARG A 96 -0.19 -2.35 -59.95
C ARG A 96 -0.22 -3.85 -60.24
#